data_AF-A0A945LH25-F1
#
_entry.id   AF-A0A945LH25-F1
#
_cell.length_a   1.000
_cell.length_b   1.000
_cell.length_c   1.000
_cell.angle_alpha   90.00
_cell.angle_beta   90.00
_cell.angle_gamma   90.00
#
_symmetry.space_group_name_H-M   'P 1'
#
loop_
_entity.id
_entity.type
_entity.pdbx_description
1 polymer ?
#
loop_
_entity_poly.entity_id
_entity_poly.type
_entity_poly.pdbx_seq_one_letter_code
_entity_poly.pdbx_strand_id
1 'polypeptide(L)'
;MPKLLTTILPFALIAVFMTGPLPSAYAAMPNTPECVKAYNTLSKGGSARDAQKLVKHDCKVMYNQKWLLGKGKNHKLCPQAWAKLVEKKMIPAVQELVSRNCAVMYKRGWRKP
;
A
#
# COMPACT_ATOMS: atom_id res chain seq x y z
N MET A 1 -4.39 25.76 65.16
CA MET A 1 -4.67 24.55 64.35
C MET A 1 -5.50 24.95 63.13
N PRO A 2 -5.23 24.39 61.94
CA PRO A 2 -4.83 25.18 60.77
C PRO A 2 -5.98 25.70 59.91
N LYS A 3 -5.77 26.91 59.37
CA LYS A 3 -6.50 27.49 58.24
C LYS A 3 -6.07 26.75 56.96
N LEU A 4 -6.97 26.00 56.34
CA LEU A 4 -6.75 25.48 54.98
C LEU A 4 -6.90 26.65 54.00
N LEU A 5 -5.77 27.16 53.53
CA LEU A 5 -5.71 28.07 52.41
C LEU A 5 -5.93 27.30 51.11
N THR A 6 -7.01 27.67 50.44
CA THR A 6 -7.34 27.49 49.04
C THR A 6 -6.10 27.49 48.13
N THR A 7 -5.81 26.36 47.50
CA THR A 7 -4.91 26.29 46.33
C THR A 7 -5.72 25.73 45.17
N ILE A 8 -6.34 26.62 44.39
CA ILE A 8 -6.95 26.28 43.11
C ILE A 8 -5.79 26.17 42.11
N LEU A 9 -5.41 24.94 41.79
CA LEU A 9 -4.56 24.66 40.63
C LEU A 9 -5.38 24.96 39.36
N PRO A 10 -4.99 25.89 38.49
CA PRO A 10 -5.55 25.91 37.16
C PRO A 10 -4.96 24.71 36.40
N PHE A 11 -5.75 23.63 36.30
CA PHE A 11 -5.53 22.58 35.31
C PHE A 11 -5.63 23.24 33.93
N ALA A 12 -4.49 23.71 33.41
CA ALA A 12 -4.34 24.02 32.00
C ALA A 12 -4.45 22.70 31.23
N LEU A 13 -5.69 22.35 30.87
CA LEU A 13 -6.00 21.36 29.85
C LEU A 13 -5.48 21.90 28.51
N ILE A 14 -4.19 21.69 28.26
CA ILE A 14 -3.63 21.81 26.92
C ILE A 14 -4.11 20.56 26.17
N ALA A 15 -5.32 20.65 25.61
CA ALA A 15 -5.74 19.76 24.55
C ALA A 15 -4.89 20.08 23.33
N VAL A 16 -3.72 19.43 23.23
CA VAL A 16 -2.98 19.35 21.97
C VAL A 16 -3.83 18.49 21.05
N PHE A 17 -4.77 19.11 20.35
CA PHE A 17 -5.35 18.53 19.15
C PHE A 17 -4.20 18.39 18.17
N MET A 18 -3.60 17.21 18.13
CA MET A 18 -2.78 16.75 17.02
C MET A 18 -3.69 16.73 15.79
N THR A 19 -3.90 17.89 15.16
CA THR A 19 -4.39 18.03 13.80
C THR A 19 -3.30 17.59 12.83
N GLY A 20 -2.77 16.38 13.05
CA GLY A 20 -2.01 15.69 12.03
C GLY A 20 -2.95 15.41 10.86
N PRO A 21 -2.54 15.63 9.61
CA PRO A 21 -3.33 15.18 8.48
C PRO A 21 -3.58 13.68 8.66
N LEU A 22 -4.86 13.29 8.69
CA LEU A 22 -5.26 11.89 8.66
C LEU A 22 -4.46 11.23 7.53
N PRO A 23 -3.69 10.16 7.81
CA PRO A 23 -2.96 9.47 6.76
C PRO A 23 -4.00 9.07 5.72
N SER A 24 -3.89 9.67 4.54
CA SER A 24 -4.77 9.35 3.43
C SER A 24 -4.80 7.84 3.32
N ALA A 25 -5.99 7.24 3.32
CA ALA A 25 -6.15 5.80 3.10
C ALA A 25 -5.59 5.33 1.73
N TYR A 26 -5.05 6.27 0.95
CA TYR A 26 -4.40 6.11 -0.34
C TYR A 26 -2.92 6.55 -0.36
N ALA A 27 -2.33 6.91 0.79
CA ALA A 27 -0.91 7.22 0.84
C ALA A 27 -0.12 5.96 0.48
N ALA A 28 0.79 6.09 -0.49
CA ALA A 28 1.72 5.01 -0.83
C ALA A 28 2.53 4.66 0.42
N MET A 29 2.58 3.38 0.80
CA MET A 29 3.44 2.99 1.91
C MET A 29 4.91 3.26 1.55
N PRO A 30 5.72 3.77 2.50
CA PRO A 30 7.15 3.94 2.28
C PRO A 30 7.80 2.60 1.87
N ASN A 31 9.01 2.63 1.33
CA ASN A 31 9.73 1.41 0.93
C ASN A 31 10.10 0.58 2.17
N THR A 32 9.16 -0.23 2.66
CA THR A 32 9.40 -1.18 3.74
C THR A 32 10.26 -2.35 3.22
N PRO A 33 10.94 -3.10 4.11
CA PRO A 33 11.73 -4.27 3.71
C PRO A 33 10.92 -5.27 2.88
N GLU A 34 9.63 -5.44 3.15
CA GLU A 34 8.73 -6.33 2.42
C GLU A 34 8.49 -5.83 0.99
N CYS A 35 8.21 -4.53 0.82
CA CYS A 35 8.07 -3.91 -0.49
C CYS A 35 9.35 -4.05 -1.33
N VAL A 36 10.52 -3.83 -0.70
CA VAL A 36 11.82 -3.98 -1.36
C VAL A 36 12.07 -5.44 -1.76
N LYS A 37 11.82 -6.38 -0.84
CA LYS A 37 11.96 -7.82 -1.09
C LYS A 37 11.05 -8.28 -2.23
N ALA A 38 9.78 -7.90 -2.20
CA ALA A 38 8.81 -8.25 -3.22
C ALA A 38 9.21 -7.72 -4.61
N TYR A 39 9.62 -6.46 -4.70
CA TYR A 39 10.11 -5.88 -5.93
C TYR A 39 11.38 -6.57 -6.45
N ASN A 40 12.32 -6.88 -5.55
CA ASN A 40 13.56 -7.57 -5.91
C ASN A 40 13.30 -9.01 -6.39
N THR A 41 12.37 -9.73 -5.76
CA THR A 41 11.93 -11.05 -6.22
C THR A 41 11.38 -10.97 -7.65
N LEU A 42 10.51 -10.01 -7.93
CA LEU A 42 9.96 -9.81 -9.28
C LEU A 42 11.03 -9.41 -10.30
N SER A 43 11.98 -8.58 -9.91
CA SER A 43 13.05 -8.11 -10.79
C SER A 43 14.02 -9.24 -11.13
N LYS A 44 14.51 -9.97 -10.12
CA LYS A 44 15.39 -11.13 -10.30
C LYS A 44 14.71 -12.27 -11.05
N GLY A 45 13.41 -12.48 -10.82
CA GLY A 45 12.60 -13.46 -11.55
C GLY A 45 12.15 -13.02 -12.95
N GLY A 46 12.62 -11.88 -13.46
CA GLY A 46 12.28 -11.37 -14.79
C GLY A 46 10.76 -11.21 -15.00
N SER A 47 10.04 -10.82 -13.94
CA SER A 47 8.57 -10.78 -13.89
C SER A 47 8.02 -9.39 -13.54
N ALA A 48 8.89 -8.41 -13.30
CA ALA A 48 8.51 -7.04 -13.02
C ALA A 48 7.63 -6.42 -14.12
N ARG A 49 7.86 -6.76 -15.40
CA ARG A 49 7.05 -6.25 -16.52
C ARG A 49 5.64 -6.82 -16.55
N ASP A 50 5.45 -8.08 -16.15
CA ASP A 50 4.12 -8.69 -16.09
C ASP A 50 3.36 -8.20 -14.85
N ALA A 51 4.04 -8.03 -13.71
CA ALA A 51 3.48 -7.35 -12.54
C ALA A 51 3.06 -5.91 -12.87
N GLN A 52 3.89 -5.16 -13.58
CA GLN A 52 3.55 -3.82 -14.06
C GLN A 52 2.27 -3.82 -14.91
N LYS A 53 2.08 -4.78 -15.81
CA LYS A 53 0.86 -4.86 -16.63
C LYS A 53 -0.37 -5.04 -15.75
N LEU A 54 -0.30 -5.88 -14.71
CA LEU A 54 -1.41 -6.05 -13.78
C LEU A 54 -1.79 -4.73 -13.10
N VAL A 55 -0.80 -4.03 -12.55
CA VAL A 55 -1.00 -2.78 -11.82
C VAL A 55 -1.45 -1.65 -12.74
N LYS A 56 -0.76 -1.44 -13.86
CA LYS A 56 -0.98 -0.31 -14.78
C LYS A 56 -2.30 -0.37 -15.51
N HIS A 57 -2.79 -1.58 -15.81
CA HIS A 57 -4.08 -1.77 -16.47
C HIS A 57 -5.22 -2.07 -15.48
N ASP A 58 -4.98 -1.87 -14.18
CA ASP A 58 -5.99 -2.02 -13.15
C ASP A 58 -6.69 -3.38 -13.18
N CYS A 59 -5.91 -4.45 -13.38
CA CYS A 59 -6.45 -5.75 -13.73
C CYS A 59 -7.40 -6.33 -12.66
N LYS A 60 -8.60 -6.71 -13.10
CA LYS A 60 -9.69 -7.27 -12.26
C LYS A 60 -9.24 -8.44 -11.37
N VAL A 61 -8.26 -9.23 -11.80
CA VAL A 61 -7.75 -10.36 -11.01
C VAL A 61 -7.23 -9.94 -9.63
N MET A 62 -6.59 -8.77 -9.48
CA MET A 62 -6.12 -8.29 -8.18
C MET A 62 -7.28 -7.99 -7.21
N TYR A 63 -8.43 -7.60 -7.75
CA TYR A 63 -9.66 -7.33 -6.99
C TYR A 63 -10.40 -8.62 -6.64
N ASN A 64 -10.46 -9.57 -7.58
CA ASN A 64 -11.03 -10.90 -7.33
C ASN A 64 -10.26 -11.63 -6.22
N GLN A 65 -8.93 -11.47 -6.20
CA GLN A 65 -8.05 -12.02 -5.17
C GLN A 65 -8.05 -11.22 -3.86
N LYS A 66 -8.88 -10.17 -3.75
CA LYS A 66 -9.03 -9.33 -2.55
C LYS A 66 -7.74 -8.59 -2.13
N TRP A 67 -6.84 -8.33 -3.08
CA TRP A 67 -5.65 -7.49 -2.83
C TRP A 67 -5.99 -6.00 -2.82
N LEU A 68 -7.05 -5.63 -3.55
CA LEU A 68 -7.55 -4.26 -3.68
C LEU A 68 -9.07 -4.24 -3.50
N LEU A 69 -9.59 -3.10 -3.03
CA LEU A 69 -11.03 -2.84 -2.94
C LEU A 69 -11.56 -2.25 -4.24
N GLY A 70 -12.67 -2.78 -4.77
CA GLY A 70 -13.30 -2.31 -6.01
C GLY A 70 -13.53 -3.44 -7.02
N LYS A 71 -13.59 -3.08 -8.32
CA LYS A 71 -13.95 -4.02 -9.40
C LYS A 71 -12.87 -4.23 -10.46
N GLY A 72 -11.85 -3.36 -10.53
CA GLY A 72 -10.82 -3.38 -11.57
C GLY A 72 -11.36 -3.39 -13.01
N LYS A 73 -10.50 -3.75 -13.97
CA LYS A 73 -10.79 -3.76 -15.40
C LYS A 73 -10.41 -5.08 -16.07
N ASN A 74 -11.19 -5.46 -17.07
CA ASN A 74 -10.90 -6.59 -17.95
C ASN A 74 -10.09 -6.11 -19.15
N HIS A 75 -8.78 -5.92 -18.96
CA HIS A 75 -7.89 -5.55 -20.06
C HIS A 75 -7.30 -6.80 -20.72
N LYS A 76 -7.17 -6.81 -22.06
CA LYS A 76 -6.69 -7.98 -22.83
C LYS A 76 -5.31 -8.52 -22.40
N LEU A 77 -4.47 -7.66 -21.82
CA LEU A 77 -3.15 -8.03 -21.32
C LEU A 77 -3.19 -8.71 -19.94
N CYS A 78 -4.28 -8.58 -19.18
CA CYS A 78 -4.38 -9.10 -17.81
C CYS A 78 -4.25 -10.63 -17.74
N PRO A 79 -5.00 -11.43 -18.54
CA PRO A 79 -4.92 -12.88 -18.44
C PRO A 79 -3.52 -13.40 -18.80
N GLN A 80 -2.89 -12.82 -19.84
CA GLN A 80 -1.55 -13.20 -20.26
C GLN A 80 -0.50 -12.87 -19.20
N ALA A 81 -0.56 -11.67 -18.62
CA ALA A 81 0.37 -11.26 -17.56
C ALA A 81 0.18 -12.14 -16.30
N TRP A 82 -1.07 -12.41 -15.92
CA TRP A 82 -1.38 -13.28 -14.79
C TRP A 82 -0.84 -14.69 -14.98
N ALA A 83 -1.08 -15.32 -16.14
CA ALA A 83 -0.61 -16.66 -16.44
C ALA A 83 0.92 -16.79 -16.30
N LYS A 84 1.68 -15.81 -16.83
CA LYS A 84 3.14 -15.79 -16.70
C LYS A 84 3.60 -15.67 -15.25
N LEU A 85 2.90 -14.90 -14.43
CA LEU A 85 3.21 -14.74 -13.01
C LEU A 85 2.89 -16.00 -12.22
N VAL A 86 1.82 -16.73 -12.57
CA VAL A 86 1.49 -18.04 -12.00
C VAL A 86 2.58 -19.06 -12.34
N GLU A 87 2.92 -19.18 -13.63
CA GLU A 87 3.94 -20.10 -14.14
C GLU A 87 5.29 -19.89 -13.43
N LYS A 88 5.69 -18.62 -13.28
CA LYS A 88 6.94 -18.25 -12.61
C LYS A 88 6.84 -18.23 -11.07
N LYS A 89 5.70 -18.58 -10.49
CA LYS A 89 5.44 -18.57 -9.04
C LYS A 89 5.68 -17.21 -8.38
N MET A 90 5.36 -16.12 -9.10
CA MET A 90 5.62 -14.74 -8.68
C MET A 90 4.41 -14.05 -8.06
N ILE A 91 3.24 -14.71 -8.04
CA ILE A 91 2.00 -14.19 -7.46
C ILE A 91 2.17 -13.63 -6.04
N PRO A 92 2.85 -14.31 -5.09
CA PRO A 92 3.02 -13.77 -3.74
C PRO A 92 3.78 -12.44 -3.70
N ALA A 93 4.78 -12.26 -4.57
CA ALA A 93 5.54 -11.01 -4.65
C ALA A 93 4.70 -9.88 -5.26
N VAL A 94 3.83 -10.17 -6.23
CA VAL A 94 2.90 -9.17 -6.76
C VAL A 94 1.86 -8.78 -5.70
N GLN A 95 1.29 -9.76 -5.00
CA GLN A 95 0.35 -9.54 -3.92
C GLN A 95 0.95 -8.61 -2.86
N GLU A 96 2.18 -8.88 -2.43
CA GLU A 96 2.86 -8.05 -1.42
C GLU A 96 2.98 -6.59 -1.88
N LEU A 97 3.39 -6.37 -3.15
CA LEU A 97 3.48 -5.01 -3.70
C LEU A 97 2.13 -4.29 -3.73
N VAL A 98 1.10 -5.00 -4.18
CA VAL A 98 -0.21 -4.44 -4.46
C VAL A 98 -0.99 -4.20 -3.16
N SER A 99 -1.12 -5.20 -2.31
CA SER A 99 -1.91 -5.15 -1.08
C SER A 99 -1.35 -4.17 -0.05
N ARG A 100 -0.03 -3.98 -0.02
CA ARG A 100 0.61 -2.97 0.84
C ARG A 100 0.71 -1.60 0.22
N ASN A 101 0.22 -1.43 -1.00
CA ASN A 101 0.29 -0.16 -1.70
C ASN A 101 1.72 0.41 -1.80
N CYS A 102 2.71 -0.43 -2.10
CA CYS A 102 4.12 -0.09 -2.05
C CYS A 102 4.50 1.10 -2.96
N ALA A 103 5.25 2.06 -2.43
CA ALA A 103 5.70 3.26 -3.14
C ALA A 103 6.42 3.00 -4.48
N VAL A 104 7.07 1.84 -4.63
CA VAL A 104 7.74 1.47 -5.88
C VAL A 104 6.79 1.45 -7.09
N MET A 105 5.51 1.09 -6.91
CA MET A 105 4.52 1.12 -7.99
C MET A 105 4.28 2.53 -8.52
N TYR A 106 4.31 3.52 -7.63
CA TYR A 106 4.12 4.94 -7.97
C TYR A 106 5.40 5.55 -8.54
N LYS A 107 6.55 5.32 -7.89
CA LYS A 107 7.87 5.78 -8.35
C LYS A 107 8.22 5.27 -9.76
N ARG A 108 7.75 4.08 -10.12
CA ARG A 108 7.94 3.47 -11.45
C ARG A 108 6.83 3.81 -12.46
N GLY A 109 5.82 4.59 -12.07
CA GLY A 109 4.70 4.95 -12.94
C GLY A 109 3.79 3.78 -13.32
N TRP A 110 3.70 2.75 -12.47
CA TRP A 110 2.76 1.64 -12.65
C TRP A 110 1.37 2.05 -12.18
N ARG A 111 1.28 2.89 -11.15
CA ARG A 111 0.02 3.41 -10.61
C ARG A 111 0.13 4.93 -10.45
N LYS A 112 -0.98 5.64 -10.67
CA LYS A 112 -1.07 7.08 -10.38
C LYS A 112 -1.33 7.28 -8.88
N PRO A 113 -0.73 8.32 -8.24
CA PRO A 113 -1.00 8.70 -6.86
C PRO A 113 -2.49 8.82 -6.55
#